data_AF-A0A653YBA7-F1
#
_entry.id   AF-A0A653YBA7-F1
#
_cell.length_a   1.000
_cell.length_b   1.000
_cell.length_c   1.000
_cell.angle_alpha   90.00
_cell.angle_beta   90.00
_cell.angle_gamma   90.00
#
_symmetry.space_group_name_H-M   'P 1'
#
loop_
_entity.id
_entity.type
_entity.pdbx_description
1 polymer ?
#
loop_
_entity_poly.entity_id
_entity_poly.type
_entity_poly.pdbx_seq_one_letter_code
_entity_poly.pdbx_strand_id
1 'polypeptide(L)'
;MFGPAPDAAQLDALLRDWADATSPATKIALGVGLAQLGDFTVRAELLDTYSGDTSSLEREEKLQLLDLLIATATEREATDDRLFVLPDHDDGSIYLRLAGSGRSLLARAATVRYVELARVFDEIRDITFELATDSGFDLSGVEFDLYDEDSTVDAWEREMATALADVAASYVFRGAAFTPQHVIDELLEGVDRAAAGGPVLIRPDAELLATWTGLEHPTIGPTIGPDDVAAFAAYADRLLALPWRAGVKYFFGHDVDDGPGLHG
;
A
#
# COMPACT_ATOMS: atom_id res chain seq x y z
N MET A 1 -0.68 14.82 -13.87
CA MET A 1 0.39 15.29 -14.80
C MET A 1 1.66 14.53 -14.44
N PHE A 2 2.19 13.70 -15.35
CA PHE A 2 3.38 12.88 -15.13
C PHE A 2 4.62 13.74 -14.88
N GLY A 3 5.56 13.24 -14.08
CA GLY A 3 6.94 13.66 -14.17
C GLY A 3 7.66 12.84 -15.26
N PRO A 4 8.46 13.46 -16.14
CA PRO A 4 9.54 12.76 -16.86
C PRO A 4 10.56 12.20 -15.84
N ALA A 5 11.58 11.46 -16.30
CA ALA A 5 12.78 11.27 -15.48
C ALA A 5 13.15 12.61 -14.84
N PRO A 6 13.42 12.65 -13.52
CA PRO A 6 13.57 13.90 -12.79
C PRO A 6 14.48 14.85 -13.54
N ASP A 7 13.97 16.04 -13.86
CA ASP A 7 14.89 17.12 -14.24
C ASP A 7 15.84 17.28 -13.04
N ALA A 8 17.14 17.12 -13.27
CA ALA A 8 18.13 17.26 -12.22
C ALA A 8 17.96 18.59 -11.46
N ALA A 9 17.49 19.64 -12.14
CA ALA A 9 17.18 20.92 -11.51
C ALA A 9 15.95 20.88 -10.59
N GLN A 10 14.96 20.03 -10.86
CA GLN A 10 13.80 19.81 -9.98
C GLN A 10 14.21 19.04 -8.73
N LEU A 11 15.00 17.98 -8.89
CA LEU A 11 15.52 17.21 -7.75
C LEU A 11 16.40 18.09 -6.85
N ASP A 12 17.33 18.85 -7.43
CA ASP A 12 18.19 19.79 -6.71
C ASP A 12 17.41 20.92 -6.02
N ALA A 13 16.26 21.34 -6.58
CA ALA A 13 15.38 22.30 -5.93
C ALA A 13 14.70 21.68 -4.71
N LEU A 14 14.10 20.49 -4.85
CA LEU A 14 13.42 19.79 -3.76
C LEU A 14 14.36 19.44 -2.61
N LEU A 15 15.60 19.01 -2.90
CA LEU A 15 16.60 18.71 -1.86
C LEU A 15 17.04 19.96 -1.10
N ARG A 16 17.14 21.12 -1.78
CA ARG A 16 17.41 22.40 -1.10
C ARG A 16 16.24 22.84 -0.25
N ASP A 17 15.03 22.79 -0.80
CA ASP A 17 13.81 23.15 -0.07
C ASP A 17 13.62 22.21 1.14
N TRP A 18 14.00 20.93 1.02
CA TRP A 18 13.99 19.97 2.12
C TRP A 18 14.94 20.39 3.24
N ALA A 19 16.17 20.75 2.90
CA ALA A 19 17.17 21.18 3.87
C ALA A 19 16.75 22.48 4.61
N ASP A 20 16.00 23.35 3.94
CA ASP A 20 15.49 24.60 4.50
C ASP A 20 14.13 24.43 5.24
N ALA A 21 13.48 23.28 5.09
CA ALA A 21 12.17 23.01 5.69
C ALA A 21 12.25 22.89 7.21
N THR A 22 11.47 23.71 7.90
CA THR A 22 11.43 23.76 9.38
C THR A 22 10.16 23.19 9.99
N SER A 23 9.07 23.07 9.21
CA SER A 23 7.82 22.48 9.67
C SER A 23 7.65 21.02 9.19
N PRO A 24 7.05 20.15 10.02
CA PRO A 24 6.74 18.77 9.63
C PRO A 24 5.86 18.67 8.38
N ALA A 25 4.82 19.49 8.25
CA ALA A 25 3.93 19.49 7.08
C ALA A 25 4.68 19.77 5.76
N THR A 26 5.59 20.75 5.76
CA THR A 26 6.42 21.04 4.57
C THR A 26 7.36 19.90 4.25
N LYS A 27 7.95 19.25 5.27
CA LYS A 27 8.75 18.05 5.06
C LYS A 27 7.94 16.92 4.43
N ILE A 28 6.71 16.66 4.90
CA ILE A 28 5.85 15.64 4.28
C ILE A 28 5.64 15.92 2.78
N ALA A 29 5.24 17.14 2.43
CA ALA A 29 5.00 17.52 1.04
C ALA A 29 6.26 17.39 0.15
N LEU A 30 7.41 17.83 0.65
CA LEU A 30 8.69 17.71 -0.07
C LEU A 30 9.15 16.25 -0.18
N GLY A 31 8.92 15.44 0.87
CA GLY A 31 9.24 14.02 0.88
C GLY A 31 8.41 13.23 -0.13
N VAL A 32 7.12 13.54 -0.28
CA VAL A 32 6.29 13.01 -1.37
C VAL A 32 6.88 13.39 -2.73
N GLY A 33 7.24 14.66 -2.92
CA GLY A 33 7.84 15.13 -4.17
C GLY A 33 9.15 14.42 -4.52
N LEU A 34 10.05 14.24 -3.54
CA LEU A 34 11.30 13.50 -3.71
C LEU A 34 11.05 12.03 -4.07
N ALA A 35 10.15 11.37 -3.34
CA ALA A 35 9.81 9.97 -3.59
C ALA A 35 9.18 9.76 -4.97
N GLN A 36 8.34 10.70 -5.43
CA GLN A 36 7.75 10.68 -6.77
C GLN A 36 8.79 10.83 -7.89
N LEU A 37 9.96 11.39 -7.58
CA LEU A 37 11.12 11.47 -8.47
C LEU A 37 12.11 10.31 -8.28
N GLY A 38 11.80 9.36 -7.40
CA GLY A 38 12.64 8.21 -7.10
C GLY A 38 13.78 8.48 -6.12
N ASP A 39 13.79 9.64 -5.45
CA ASP A 39 14.72 9.91 -4.37
C ASP A 39 14.09 9.55 -3.03
N PHE A 40 14.62 8.49 -2.41
CA PHE A 40 14.17 8.01 -1.11
C PHE A 40 15.15 8.34 0.03
N THR A 41 16.13 9.21 -0.19
CA THR A 41 17.21 9.48 0.77
C THR A 41 16.71 10.10 2.08
N VAL A 42 15.58 10.79 2.04
CA VAL A 42 14.96 11.47 3.19
C VAL A 42 14.05 10.56 4.04
N ARG A 43 13.87 9.29 3.65
CA ARG A 43 12.95 8.35 4.31
C ARG A 43 13.22 8.17 5.80
N ALA A 44 14.50 8.10 6.19
CA ALA A 44 14.89 7.97 7.59
C ALA A 44 14.44 9.19 8.43
N GLU A 45 14.56 10.39 7.88
CA GLU A 45 14.15 11.63 8.54
C GLU A 45 12.62 11.78 8.59
N LEU A 46 11.90 11.29 7.58
CA LEU A 46 10.44 11.18 7.61
C LEU A 46 9.97 10.21 8.71
N LEU A 47 10.67 9.09 8.89
CA LEU A 47 10.39 8.12 9.96
C LEU A 47 10.67 8.72 11.35
N ASP A 48 11.76 9.48 11.49
CA ASP A 48 12.05 10.25 12.71
C ASP A 48 10.95 11.27 13.01
N THR A 49 10.43 11.94 11.96
CA THR A 49 9.32 12.90 12.09
C THR A 49 8.05 12.22 12.55
N TYR A 50 7.72 11.06 11.97
CA TYR A 50 6.51 10.29 12.30
C TYR A 50 6.53 9.74 13.73
N SER A 51 7.67 9.23 14.17
CA SER A 51 7.84 8.63 15.50
C SER A 51 8.19 9.63 16.61
N GLY A 52 8.46 10.88 16.24
CA GLY A 52 8.74 12.00 17.14
C GLY A 52 7.47 12.73 17.62
N ASP A 53 7.63 14.01 17.94
CA ASP A 53 6.51 14.88 18.32
C ASP A 53 5.70 15.31 17.08
N THR A 54 4.58 14.62 16.85
CA THR A 54 3.63 14.93 15.78
C THR A 54 2.43 15.75 16.26
N SER A 55 2.52 16.42 17.42
CA SER A 55 1.42 17.23 17.96
C SER A 55 1.03 18.42 17.07
N SER A 56 1.95 18.87 16.23
CA SER A 56 1.72 19.95 15.25
C SER A 56 1.08 19.49 13.95
N LEU A 57 0.96 18.18 13.72
CA LEU A 57 0.34 17.61 12.52
C LEU A 57 -1.15 17.34 12.74
N GLU A 58 -1.94 17.70 11.75
CA GLU A 58 -3.33 17.31 11.66
C GLU A 58 -3.48 15.81 11.33
N ARG A 59 -4.67 15.24 11.57
CA ARG A 59 -4.93 13.80 11.31
C ARG A 59 -4.56 13.41 9.88
N GLU A 60 -4.96 14.22 8.91
CA GLU A 60 -4.74 13.94 7.50
C GLU A 60 -3.25 13.91 7.15
N GLU A 61 -2.45 14.82 7.72
CA GLU A 61 -1.00 14.86 7.50
C GLU A 61 -0.30 13.66 8.13
N LYS A 62 -0.77 13.19 9.30
CA LYS A 62 -0.26 11.96 9.92
C LYS A 62 -0.54 10.74 9.07
N LEU A 63 -1.73 10.64 8.49
CA LEU A 63 -2.09 9.56 7.58
C LEU A 63 -1.27 9.62 6.29
N GLN A 64 -1.12 10.80 5.68
CA GLN A 64 -0.28 10.98 4.48
C GLN A 64 1.19 10.61 4.73
N LEU A 65 1.76 11.00 5.88
CA LEU A 65 3.12 10.63 6.26
C LEU A 65 3.26 9.12 6.41
N LEU A 66 2.29 8.49 7.05
CA LEU A 66 2.25 7.04 7.26
C LEU A 66 2.08 6.28 5.94
N ASP A 67 1.22 6.75 5.05
CA ASP A 67 1.04 6.21 3.69
C ASP A 67 2.36 6.26 2.91
N LEU A 68 3.03 7.41 2.94
CA LEU A 68 4.33 7.58 2.28
C LEU A 68 5.37 6.59 2.86
N LEU A 69 5.44 6.47 4.18
CA LEU A 69 6.37 5.56 4.85
C LEU A 69 6.07 4.10 4.49
N ILE A 70 4.81 3.68 4.47
CA ILE A 70 4.42 2.31 4.10
C ILE A 70 4.70 2.02 2.63
N ALA A 71 4.30 2.93 1.74
CA ALA A 71 4.46 2.77 0.31
C ALA A 71 5.94 2.70 -0.09
N THR A 72 6.80 3.42 0.64
CA THR A 72 8.23 3.48 0.35
C THR A 72 9.11 2.63 1.26
N ALA A 73 8.62 2.00 2.33
CA ALA A 73 9.47 1.21 3.23
C ALA A 73 10.06 -0.03 2.52
N THR A 74 11.35 -0.29 2.70
CA THR A 74 11.95 -1.59 2.33
C THR A 74 11.49 -2.71 3.29
N GLU A 75 11.68 -3.98 2.89
CA GLU A 75 11.48 -5.12 3.81
C GLU A 75 12.29 -4.99 5.11
N ARG A 76 13.49 -4.40 5.03
CA ARG A 76 14.35 -4.15 6.20
C ARG A 76 13.71 -3.12 7.14
N GLU A 77 13.23 -2.02 6.59
CA GLU A 77 12.62 -0.93 7.36
C GLU A 77 11.26 -1.31 7.95
N ALA A 78 10.59 -2.32 7.38
CA ALA A 78 9.37 -2.89 7.96
C ALA A 78 9.58 -3.45 9.38
N THR A 79 10.83 -3.79 9.73
CA THR A 79 11.21 -4.25 11.07
C THR A 79 11.49 -3.11 12.05
N ASP A 80 11.44 -1.84 11.63
CA ASP A 80 11.59 -0.70 12.52
C ASP A 80 10.32 -0.43 13.34
N ASP A 81 10.44 -0.48 14.66
CA ASP A 81 9.34 -0.26 15.62
C ASP A 81 8.66 1.10 15.45
N ARG A 82 9.39 2.08 14.93
CA ARG A 82 8.91 3.45 14.71
C ARG A 82 7.86 3.56 13.62
N LEU A 83 7.80 2.60 12.69
CA LEU A 83 6.89 2.62 11.55
C LEU A 83 5.44 2.34 11.94
N PHE A 84 5.22 1.73 13.10
CA PHE A 84 3.91 1.28 13.56
C PHE A 84 3.39 2.06 14.77
N VAL A 85 3.77 3.34 14.88
CA VAL A 85 3.17 4.29 15.83
C VAL A 85 1.82 4.77 15.27
N LEU A 86 0.87 3.85 15.21
CA LEU A 86 -0.43 4.10 14.60
C LEU A 86 -1.11 5.30 15.27
N PRO A 87 -1.68 6.24 14.50
CA PRO A 87 -2.52 7.28 15.07
C PRO A 87 -3.61 6.65 15.94
N ASP A 88 -3.93 7.26 17.08
CA ASP A 88 -4.93 6.74 18.04
C ASP A 88 -6.34 6.49 17.44
N HIS A 89 -6.56 6.91 16.18
CA HIS A 89 -7.82 6.86 15.44
C HIS A 89 -7.65 6.45 13.96
N ASP A 90 -6.71 5.56 13.66
CA ASP A 90 -6.72 4.87 12.38
C ASP A 90 -8.00 4.01 12.28
N ASP A 91 -8.75 4.19 11.19
CA ASP A 91 -10.04 3.52 10.94
C ASP A 91 -9.87 2.13 10.33
N GLY A 92 -8.63 1.61 10.31
CA GLY A 92 -8.26 0.35 9.70
C GLY A 92 -7.93 0.46 8.21
N SER A 93 -8.04 1.65 7.62
CA SER A 93 -7.67 1.88 6.21
C SER A 93 -6.18 1.63 5.93
N ILE A 94 -5.33 1.72 6.95
CA ILE A 94 -3.91 1.42 6.81
C ILE A 94 -3.63 -0.02 6.42
N TYR A 95 -4.45 -0.97 6.89
CA TYR A 95 -4.21 -2.41 6.67
C TYR A 95 -4.48 -2.79 5.22
N LEU A 96 -5.52 -2.20 4.63
CA LEU A 96 -5.79 -2.30 3.19
C LEU A 96 -4.62 -1.79 2.36
N ARG A 97 -3.98 -0.70 2.79
CA ARG A 97 -2.86 -0.08 2.07
C ARG A 97 -1.54 -0.84 2.22
N LEU A 98 -1.50 -1.83 3.11
CA LEU A 98 -0.37 -2.72 3.30
C LEU A 98 -0.37 -3.93 2.36
N ALA A 99 -1.42 -4.13 1.55
CA ALA A 99 -1.41 -5.13 0.49
C ALA A 99 -0.21 -4.89 -0.45
N GLY A 100 0.59 -5.93 -0.69
CA GLY A 100 1.80 -5.82 -1.51
C GLY A 100 2.94 -4.97 -0.91
N SER A 101 2.80 -4.45 0.31
CA SER A 101 3.79 -3.57 0.95
C SER A 101 5.06 -4.26 1.44
N GLY A 102 5.06 -5.60 1.41
CA GLY A 102 6.15 -6.46 1.85
C GLY A 102 5.67 -7.45 2.90
N ARG A 103 6.13 -8.70 2.81
CA ARG A 103 5.71 -9.77 3.74
C ARG A 103 5.94 -9.39 5.21
N SER A 104 7.08 -8.75 5.51
CA SER A 104 7.44 -8.35 6.87
C SER A 104 6.57 -7.21 7.38
N LEU A 105 6.18 -6.28 6.50
CA LEU A 105 5.37 -5.13 6.88
C LEU A 105 3.92 -5.54 7.14
N LEU A 106 3.37 -6.33 6.21
CA LEU A 106 2.01 -6.85 6.29
C LEU A 106 1.85 -7.89 7.42
N ALA A 107 2.80 -8.81 7.59
CA ALA A 107 2.80 -9.75 8.72
C ALA A 107 2.87 -9.02 10.06
N ARG A 108 3.71 -8.00 10.17
CA ARG A 108 3.84 -7.24 11.41
C ARG A 108 2.60 -6.42 11.73
N ALA A 109 2.00 -5.77 10.73
CA ALA A 109 0.74 -5.05 10.89
C ALA A 109 -0.39 -5.99 11.34
N ALA A 110 -0.42 -7.20 10.77
CA ALA A 110 -1.29 -8.26 11.24
C ALA A 110 -0.98 -8.61 12.71
N THR A 111 0.26 -9.00 13.05
CA THR A 111 0.59 -9.44 14.42
C THR A 111 0.34 -8.39 15.51
N VAL A 112 0.71 -7.11 15.30
CA VAL A 112 0.65 -6.06 16.34
C VAL A 112 -0.80 -5.72 16.72
N ARG A 113 -1.74 -5.75 15.77
CA ARG A 113 -3.13 -5.29 15.99
C ARG A 113 -4.15 -6.40 16.05
N TYR A 114 -3.89 -7.58 15.48
CA TYR A 114 -4.69 -8.77 15.76
C TYR A 114 -4.64 -9.15 17.25
N VAL A 115 -3.47 -8.99 17.90
CA VAL A 115 -3.29 -9.25 19.35
C VAL A 115 -4.03 -8.23 20.22
N GLU A 116 -4.12 -6.98 19.77
CA GLU A 116 -4.84 -5.93 20.50
C GLU A 116 -6.35 -6.00 20.26
N LEU A 117 -6.79 -6.28 19.03
CA LEU A 117 -8.20 -6.47 18.69
C LEU A 117 -8.77 -7.70 19.39
N ALA A 118 -8.12 -8.87 19.30
CA ALA A 118 -8.59 -10.12 19.95
C ALA A 118 -8.80 -9.99 21.48
N ARG A 119 -8.20 -8.98 22.13
CA ARG A 119 -8.40 -8.66 23.55
C ARG A 119 -9.59 -7.75 23.85
N VAL A 120 -10.07 -7.00 22.86
CA VAL A 120 -11.21 -6.05 22.95
C VAL A 120 -12.50 -6.66 22.36
N PHE A 121 -12.38 -7.81 21.67
CA PHE A 121 -13.43 -8.50 20.91
C PHE A 121 -14.61 -9.07 21.72
N ASP A 122 -14.70 -8.84 23.03
CA ASP A 122 -15.93 -9.13 23.78
C ASP A 122 -17.03 -8.06 23.49
N GLU A 123 -16.70 -6.90 22.90
CA GLU A 123 -17.67 -5.79 22.78
C GLU A 123 -17.75 -5.03 21.43
N ILE A 124 -16.83 -5.18 20.46
CA ILE A 124 -16.87 -4.40 19.19
C ILE A 124 -16.93 -5.31 17.96
N ARG A 125 -18.00 -5.15 17.17
CA ARG A 125 -18.29 -5.92 15.95
C ARG A 125 -17.71 -5.31 14.67
N ASP A 126 -17.19 -6.22 13.84
CA ASP A 126 -17.16 -6.26 12.37
C ASP A 126 -15.98 -5.62 11.59
N ILE A 127 -15.86 -4.30 11.43
CA ILE A 127 -15.02 -3.77 10.31
C ILE A 127 -13.52 -4.02 10.47
N THR A 128 -12.93 -3.76 11.64
CA THR A 128 -11.47 -3.85 11.78
C THR A 128 -10.94 -5.28 11.66
N PHE A 129 -11.78 -6.27 11.97
CA PHE A 129 -11.41 -7.69 11.87
C PHE A 129 -11.52 -8.21 10.44
N GLU A 130 -12.56 -7.82 9.70
CA GLU A 130 -12.67 -8.10 8.25
C GLU A 130 -11.46 -7.54 7.48
N LEU A 131 -11.08 -6.28 7.77
CA LEU A 131 -9.90 -5.67 7.15
C LEU A 131 -8.59 -6.38 7.52
N ALA A 132 -8.51 -6.85 8.76
CA ALA A 132 -7.37 -7.60 9.25
C ALA A 132 -7.26 -8.94 8.49
N THR A 133 -8.34 -9.72 8.42
CA THR A 133 -8.37 -11.01 7.69
C THR A 133 -8.14 -10.86 6.20
N ASP A 134 -8.69 -9.80 5.58
CA ASP A 134 -8.40 -9.48 4.18
C ASP A 134 -6.91 -9.21 3.97
N SER A 135 -6.28 -8.51 4.90
CA SER A 135 -4.83 -8.27 4.88
C SER A 135 -4.03 -9.57 5.05
N GLY A 136 -4.51 -10.50 5.88
CA GLY A 136 -3.93 -11.84 6.03
C GLY A 136 -4.05 -12.69 4.77
N PHE A 137 -5.19 -12.58 4.08
CA PHE A 137 -5.42 -13.20 2.78
C PHE A 137 -4.55 -12.57 1.69
N ASP A 138 -4.51 -11.24 1.60
CA ASP A 138 -3.67 -10.54 0.63
C ASP A 138 -2.17 -10.76 0.88
N LEU A 139 -1.77 -11.15 2.10
CA LEU A 139 -0.43 -11.63 2.39
C LEU A 139 -0.20 -13.05 1.88
N SER A 140 -1.02 -13.99 2.36
CA SER A 140 -0.69 -15.42 2.37
C SER A 140 -1.50 -16.26 1.39
N GLY A 141 -2.59 -15.71 0.87
CA GLY A 141 -3.59 -16.42 0.06
C GLY A 141 -4.46 -17.37 0.88
N VAL A 142 -4.32 -17.39 2.21
CA VAL A 142 -5.13 -18.22 3.11
C VAL A 142 -6.42 -17.48 3.44
N GLU A 143 -7.55 -18.10 3.11
CA GLU A 143 -8.87 -17.63 3.52
C GLU A 143 -9.12 -18.07 4.97
N PHE A 144 -9.39 -17.11 5.86
CA PHE A 144 -9.76 -17.39 7.24
C PHE A 144 -11.27 -17.35 7.38
N ASP A 145 -11.86 -18.38 8.00
CA ASP A 145 -13.27 -18.33 8.38
C ASP A 145 -13.43 -17.42 9.60
N LEU A 146 -14.05 -16.26 9.36
CA LEU A 146 -14.29 -15.21 10.36
C LEU A 146 -15.10 -15.67 11.57
N TYR A 147 -15.80 -16.80 11.47
CA TYR A 147 -16.71 -17.29 12.49
C TYR A 147 -16.34 -18.68 13.02
N ASP A 148 -15.15 -19.18 12.68
CA ASP A 148 -14.65 -20.43 13.25
C ASP A 148 -14.25 -20.22 14.72
N GLU A 149 -14.99 -20.85 15.63
CA GLU A 149 -14.76 -20.77 17.07
C GLU A 149 -13.42 -21.43 17.50
N ASP A 150 -12.83 -22.28 16.64
CA ASP A 150 -11.54 -22.92 16.87
C ASP A 150 -10.35 -22.13 16.27
N SER A 151 -10.62 -21.04 15.55
CA SER A 151 -9.61 -20.19 14.93
C SER A 151 -8.88 -19.35 15.99
N THR A 152 -7.61 -19.71 16.22
CA THR A 152 -6.71 -18.98 17.14
C THR A 152 -5.68 -18.18 16.36
N VAL A 153 -5.19 -17.09 16.94
CA VAL A 153 -4.11 -16.26 16.35
C VAL A 153 -2.89 -17.11 15.99
N ASP A 154 -2.50 -18.06 16.85
CA ASP A 154 -1.38 -18.97 16.62
C ASP A 154 -1.66 -19.96 15.46
N ALA A 155 -2.92 -20.31 15.21
CA ALA A 155 -3.30 -21.13 14.06
C ALA A 155 -3.17 -20.35 12.76
N TRP A 156 -3.69 -19.11 12.74
CA TRP A 156 -3.59 -18.23 11.57
C TRP A 156 -2.15 -17.87 11.24
N GLU A 157 -1.34 -17.48 12.24
CA GLU A 157 0.09 -17.22 12.03
C GLU A 157 0.79 -18.44 11.43
N ARG A 158 0.52 -19.65 11.96
CA ARG A 158 1.11 -20.88 11.45
C ARG A 158 0.69 -21.18 10.02
N GLU A 159 -0.56 -20.98 9.67
CA GLU A 159 -1.08 -21.18 8.31
C GLU A 159 -0.47 -20.18 7.33
N MET A 160 -0.43 -18.89 7.68
CA MET A 160 0.22 -17.86 6.86
C MET A 160 1.71 -18.15 6.69
N ALA A 161 2.42 -18.48 7.78
CA ALA A 161 3.84 -18.80 7.73
C ALA A 161 4.11 -20.05 6.88
N THR A 162 3.21 -21.05 6.93
CA THR A 162 3.29 -22.25 6.10
C THR A 162 3.07 -21.91 4.63
N ALA A 163 2.06 -21.10 4.30
CA ALA A 163 1.77 -20.66 2.94
C ALA A 163 2.93 -19.86 2.32
N LEU A 164 3.65 -19.10 3.15
CA LEU A 164 4.78 -18.26 2.71
C LEU A 164 6.14 -18.94 2.78
N ALA A 165 6.24 -20.15 3.35
CA ALA A 165 7.53 -20.79 3.68
C ALA A 165 8.48 -20.91 2.47
N ASP A 166 7.91 -21.16 1.30
CA ASP A 166 8.66 -21.36 0.04
C ASP A 166 8.68 -20.11 -0.86
N VAL A 167 8.09 -18.99 -0.41
CA VAL A 167 8.02 -17.75 -1.19
C VAL A 167 9.30 -16.93 -0.97
N ALA A 168 10.18 -16.96 -1.97
CA ALA A 168 11.48 -16.28 -1.93
C ALA A 168 11.39 -14.74 -2.15
N ALA A 169 10.21 -14.20 -2.43
CA ALA A 169 10.00 -12.78 -2.68
C ALA A 169 9.73 -11.99 -1.39
N SER A 170 10.29 -10.79 -1.31
CA SER A 170 10.06 -9.86 -0.20
C SER A 170 8.68 -9.21 -0.28
N TYR A 171 8.24 -8.84 -1.49
CA TYR A 171 6.91 -8.29 -1.74
C TYR A 171 6.01 -9.37 -2.31
N VAL A 172 4.97 -9.68 -1.55
CA VAL A 172 4.08 -10.79 -1.83
C VAL A 172 2.65 -10.29 -1.92
N PHE A 173 1.86 -11.00 -2.72
CA PHE A 173 0.42 -10.83 -2.76
C PHE A 173 -0.22 -12.21 -2.92
N ARG A 174 -1.14 -12.54 -2.03
CA ARG A 174 -1.85 -13.82 -1.94
C ARG A 174 -0.94 -15.04 -2.02
N GLY A 175 0.12 -15.06 -1.22
CA GLY A 175 1.03 -16.20 -1.11
C GLY A 175 1.99 -16.37 -2.29
N ALA A 176 2.10 -15.39 -3.19
CA ALA A 176 3.02 -15.42 -4.31
C ALA A 176 3.83 -14.13 -4.42
N ALA A 177 4.92 -14.16 -5.18
CA ALA A 177 5.65 -12.94 -5.54
C ALA A 177 4.69 -11.96 -6.22
N PHE A 178 4.66 -10.70 -5.76
CA PHE A 178 3.71 -9.72 -6.30
C PHE A 178 3.86 -9.59 -7.82
N THR A 179 2.72 -9.61 -8.51
CA THR A 179 2.57 -9.17 -9.90
C THR A 179 1.27 -8.38 -10.00
N PRO A 180 1.16 -7.40 -10.90
CA PRO A 180 -0.04 -6.58 -11.01
C PRO A 180 -1.23 -7.35 -11.59
N GLN A 181 -1.00 -8.50 -12.25
CA GLN A 181 -1.99 -9.22 -13.04
C GLN A 181 -3.26 -9.49 -12.24
N HIS A 182 -3.13 -10.03 -11.03
CA HIS A 182 -4.26 -10.38 -10.20
C HIS A 182 -5.12 -9.16 -9.83
N VAL A 183 -4.47 -8.05 -9.46
CA VAL A 183 -5.16 -6.80 -9.10
C VAL A 183 -5.85 -6.19 -10.33
N ILE A 184 -5.23 -6.32 -11.52
CA ILE A 184 -5.82 -5.88 -12.79
C ILE A 184 -7.03 -6.73 -13.17
N ASP A 185 -6.95 -8.05 -13.01
CA ASP A 185 -8.07 -8.96 -13.32
C ASP A 185 -9.28 -8.63 -12.43
N GLU A 186 -9.05 -8.43 -11.13
CA GLU A 186 -10.11 -8.01 -10.19
C GLU A 186 -10.70 -6.63 -10.51
N LEU A 187 -9.85 -5.68 -10.93
CA LEU A 187 -10.28 -4.36 -11.38
C LEU A 187 -11.24 -4.48 -12.58
N LEU A 188 -10.86 -5.27 -13.59
CA LEU A 188 -11.67 -5.47 -14.80
C LEU A 188 -12.96 -6.21 -14.49
N GLU A 189 -12.92 -7.27 -13.66
CA GLU A 189 -14.11 -7.99 -13.22
C GLU A 189 -15.09 -7.09 -12.44
N GLY A 190 -14.58 -6.21 -11.58
CA GLY A 190 -15.38 -5.24 -10.83
C GLY A 190 -16.10 -4.25 -11.75
N VAL A 191 -15.39 -3.76 -12.77
CA VAL A 191 -15.92 -2.84 -13.79
C VAL A 191 -16.98 -3.52 -14.65
N ASP A 192 -16.73 -4.75 -15.12
CA ASP A 192 -17.69 -5.53 -15.91
C ASP A 192 -18.97 -5.82 -15.13
N ARG A 193 -18.85 -6.20 -13.85
CA ARG A 193 -19.98 -6.44 -12.96
C ARG A 193 -20.83 -5.19 -12.77
N ALA A 194 -20.19 -4.05 -12.57
CA ALA A 194 -20.87 -2.77 -12.41
C ALA A 194 -21.55 -2.31 -13.71
N ALA A 195 -20.91 -2.50 -14.87
CA ALA A 195 -21.52 -2.25 -16.18
C ALA A 195 -22.76 -3.12 -16.43
N ALA A 196 -22.80 -4.34 -15.86
CA ALA A 196 -23.97 -5.21 -15.89
C ALA A 196 -25.10 -4.83 -14.90
N GLY A 197 -24.97 -3.70 -14.19
CA GLY A 197 -25.95 -3.22 -13.21
C GLY A 197 -25.74 -3.75 -11.79
N GLY A 198 -24.61 -4.41 -11.53
CA GLY A 198 -24.16 -4.76 -10.18
C GLY A 198 -23.56 -3.57 -9.42
N PRO A 199 -23.23 -3.74 -8.13
CA PRO A 199 -22.54 -2.71 -7.37
C PRO A 199 -21.11 -2.49 -7.90
N VAL A 200 -20.62 -1.24 -7.83
CA VAL A 200 -19.21 -0.93 -8.05
C VAL A 200 -18.43 -1.43 -6.84
N LEU A 201 -17.74 -2.54 -7.03
CA LEU A 201 -16.82 -3.10 -6.04
C LEU A 201 -15.43 -3.06 -6.64
N ILE A 202 -14.79 -1.89 -6.53
CA ILE A 202 -13.36 -1.78 -6.81
C ILE A 202 -12.66 -1.92 -5.49
N ARG A 203 -11.87 -2.99 -5.36
CA ARG A 203 -11.05 -3.17 -4.18
C ARG A 203 -10.02 -2.02 -4.09
N PRO A 204 -9.76 -1.50 -2.89
CA PRO A 204 -8.72 -0.48 -2.67
C PRO A 204 -7.36 -0.84 -3.27
N ASP A 205 -7.07 -2.13 -3.43
CA ASP A 205 -5.84 -2.64 -4.04
C ASP A 205 -5.62 -2.12 -5.48
N ALA A 206 -6.68 -1.80 -6.21
CA ALA A 206 -6.58 -1.18 -7.54
C ALA A 206 -6.04 0.26 -7.50
N GLU A 207 -6.31 1.00 -6.41
CA GLU A 207 -5.76 2.34 -6.19
C GLU A 207 -4.24 2.29 -5.93
N LEU A 208 -3.74 1.15 -5.42
CA LEU A 208 -2.31 0.92 -5.25
C LEU A 208 -1.58 0.92 -6.59
N LEU A 209 -2.18 0.37 -7.66
CA LEU A 209 -1.56 0.37 -8.99
C LEU A 209 -1.28 1.78 -9.49
N ALA A 210 -2.15 2.75 -9.19
CA ALA A 210 -1.94 4.15 -9.53
C ALA A 210 -0.75 4.73 -8.78
N THR A 211 -0.65 4.46 -7.47
CA THR A 211 0.47 4.91 -6.62
C THR A 211 1.78 4.25 -7.02
N TRP A 212 1.76 2.96 -7.34
CA TRP A 212 2.96 2.18 -7.64
C TRP A 212 3.53 2.52 -9.01
N THR A 213 2.66 2.78 -9.99
CA THR A 213 3.07 3.08 -11.36
C THR A 213 3.14 4.57 -11.66
N GLY A 214 2.49 5.41 -10.87
CA GLY A 214 2.26 6.82 -11.20
C GLY A 214 1.30 7.02 -12.38
N LEU A 215 0.66 5.96 -12.89
CA LEU A 215 -0.34 6.07 -13.96
C LEU A 215 -1.67 6.54 -13.39
N GLU A 216 -2.19 7.61 -13.97
CA GLU A 216 -3.52 8.14 -13.64
C GLU A 216 -4.59 7.08 -13.87
N HIS A 217 -5.28 6.74 -12.79
CA HIS A 217 -6.38 5.78 -12.77
C HIS A 217 -7.64 6.43 -13.36
N PRO A 218 -8.43 5.73 -14.19
CA PRO A 218 -9.70 6.26 -14.69
C PRO A 218 -10.65 6.59 -13.54
N THR A 219 -11.35 7.71 -13.62
CA THR A 219 -12.35 8.08 -12.63
C THR A 219 -13.71 7.49 -13.00
N ILE A 220 -14.43 6.98 -12.00
CA ILE A 220 -15.78 6.45 -12.20
C ILE A 220 -16.79 7.47 -11.72
N GLY A 221 -17.75 7.78 -12.59
CA GLY A 221 -18.95 8.52 -12.22
C GLY A 221 -19.96 7.65 -11.45
N PRO A 222 -21.10 8.20 -11.03
CA PRO A 222 -22.14 7.45 -10.31
C PRO A 222 -22.77 6.31 -11.13
N THR A 223 -22.51 6.25 -12.44
CA THR A 223 -22.97 5.21 -13.36
C THR A 223 -21.81 4.80 -14.25
N ILE A 224 -21.60 3.49 -14.42
CA ILE A 224 -20.59 2.95 -15.35
C ILE A 224 -21.26 2.71 -16.70
N GLY A 225 -20.69 3.32 -17.74
CA GLY A 225 -21.07 3.13 -19.13
C GLY A 225 -19.99 2.41 -19.96
N PRO A 226 -20.27 2.13 -21.24
CA PRO A 226 -19.32 1.46 -22.13
C PRO A 226 -17.97 2.20 -22.29
N ASP A 227 -17.99 3.53 -22.23
CA ASP A 227 -16.78 4.35 -22.33
C ASP A 227 -15.88 4.18 -21.10
N ASP A 228 -16.47 4.02 -19.90
CA ASP A 228 -15.73 3.75 -18.68
C ASP A 228 -15.07 2.37 -18.76
N VAL A 229 -15.83 1.33 -19.17
CA VAL A 229 -15.28 -0.02 -19.37
C VAL A 229 -14.09 0.01 -20.34
N ALA A 230 -14.22 0.74 -21.45
CA ALA A 230 -13.13 0.89 -22.41
C ALA A 230 -11.92 1.64 -21.81
N ALA A 231 -12.14 2.65 -20.97
CA ALA A 231 -11.07 3.37 -20.28
C ALA A 231 -10.31 2.49 -19.28
N PHE A 232 -11.02 1.63 -18.53
CA PHE A 232 -10.42 0.66 -17.62
C PHE A 232 -9.65 -0.42 -18.36
N ALA A 233 -10.18 -0.94 -19.46
CA ALA A 233 -9.45 -1.88 -20.31
C ALA A 233 -8.16 -1.26 -20.87
N ALA A 234 -8.21 -0.01 -21.36
CA ALA A 234 -7.04 0.70 -21.83
C ALA A 234 -6.02 1.01 -20.72
N TYR A 235 -6.49 1.28 -19.50
CA TYR A 235 -5.63 1.45 -18.34
C TYR A 235 -4.92 0.14 -17.95
N ALA A 236 -5.65 -0.98 -17.93
CA ALA A 236 -5.10 -2.31 -17.72
C ALA A 236 -4.03 -2.66 -18.76
N ASP A 237 -4.29 -2.42 -20.05
CA ASP A 237 -3.32 -2.64 -21.12
C ASP A 237 -2.01 -1.85 -20.90
N ARG A 238 -2.13 -0.59 -20.46
CA ARG A 238 -0.97 0.25 -20.14
C ARG A 238 -0.19 -0.29 -18.95
N LEU A 239 -0.89 -0.75 -17.90
CA LEU A 239 -0.25 -1.35 -16.74
C LEU A 239 0.49 -2.63 -17.12
N LEU A 240 -0.13 -3.53 -17.88
CA LEU A 240 0.46 -4.79 -18.31
C LEU A 240 1.66 -4.61 -19.25
N ALA A 241 1.72 -3.49 -19.96
CA ALA A 241 2.84 -3.16 -20.84
C ALA A 241 4.11 -2.68 -20.10
N LEU A 242 4.01 -2.35 -18.80
CA LEU A 242 5.18 -1.94 -18.00
C LEU A 242 6.09 -3.15 -17.71
N PRO A 243 7.41 -2.94 -17.56
CA PRO A 243 8.39 -4.00 -17.35
C PRO A 243 8.42 -4.49 -15.90
N TRP A 244 7.29 -5.01 -15.42
CA TRP A 244 7.15 -5.50 -14.06
C TRP A 244 8.16 -6.61 -13.75
N ARG A 245 8.76 -6.51 -12.57
CA ARG A 245 9.54 -7.60 -11.97
C ARG A 245 8.73 -8.19 -10.83
N ALA A 246 8.59 -9.51 -10.86
CA ALA A 246 7.87 -10.23 -9.82
C ALA A 246 8.52 -10.01 -8.45
N GLY A 247 7.69 -9.71 -7.44
CA GLY A 247 8.14 -9.52 -6.07
C GLY A 247 8.99 -8.28 -5.84
N VAL A 248 8.77 -7.21 -6.61
CA VAL A 248 9.38 -5.89 -6.45
C VAL A 248 8.28 -4.87 -6.17
N LYS A 249 8.52 -3.97 -5.21
CA LYS A 249 7.63 -2.84 -4.90
C LYS A 249 8.09 -1.59 -5.62
N TYR A 250 7.12 -0.86 -6.15
CA TYR A 250 7.37 0.40 -6.85
C TYR A 250 6.60 1.53 -6.17
N PHE A 251 7.16 2.73 -6.26
CA PHE A 251 6.48 3.98 -5.92
C PHE A 251 6.65 4.94 -7.08
N PHE A 252 5.55 5.35 -7.72
CA PHE A 252 5.56 6.18 -8.92
C PHE A 252 6.47 5.66 -10.05
N GLY A 253 6.60 4.34 -10.15
CA GLY A 253 7.42 3.65 -11.14
C GLY A 253 8.89 3.47 -10.75
N HIS A 254 9.32 3.97 -9.58
CA HIS A 254 10.66 3.76 -9.05
C HIS A 254 10.70 2.53 -8.16
N ASP A 255 11.70 1.67 -8.33
CA ASP A 255 11.95 0.51 -7.46
C ASP A 255 12.36 1.02 -6.08
N VAL A 256 11.63 0.58 -5.05
CA VAL A 256 11.84 1.02 -3.66
C VAL A 256 13.17 0.53 -3.07
N ASP A 257 13.74 -0.54 -3.65
CA ASP A 257 15.02 -1.15 -3.27
C ASP A 257 16.16 -0.81 -4.25
N ASP A 258 16.10 0.36 -4.89
CA ASP A 258 17.14 0.92 -5.77
C ASP A 258 17.43 0.09 -7.05
N GLY A 259 16.47 -0.71 -7.51
CA GLY A 259 16.55 -1.43 -8.79
C GLY A 259 16.02 -0.64 -10.01
N PRO A 260 15.93 -1.29 -11.18
CA PRO A 260 15.34 -0.69 -12.37
C PRO A 260 13.85 -0.33 -12.18
N GLY A 261 13.47 0.88 -12.56
CA GLY A 261 12.08 1.34 -12.54
C GLY A 261 11.22 0.78 -13.69
N LEU A 262 9.92 1.08 -13.62
CA LEU A 262 8.91 0.71 -14.63
C LEU A 262 8.96 1.62 -15.87
N HIS A 263 9.52 2.82 -15.73
CA HIS A 263 9.66 3.79 -16.80
C HIS A 263 11.15 3.91 -17.10
N GLY A 264 11.60 3.30 -18.19
CA GLY A 264 13.02 3.18 -18.55
C GLY A 264 13.74 4.49 -18.82
#